data_AF-A0A1E3SCG5-F1
#
_entry.id   AF-A0A1E3SCG5-F1
#
_cell.length_a   1.000
_cell.length_b   1.000
_cell.length_c   1.000
_cell.angle_alpha   90.00
_cell.angle_beta   90.00
_cell.angle_gamma   90.00
#
_symmetry.space_group_name_H-M   'P 1'
#
loop_
_entity.id
_entity.type
_entity.pdbx_description
1 polymer ?
#
loop_
_entity_poly.entity_id
_entity_poly.type
_entity_poly.pdbx_seq_one_letter_code
_entity_poly.pdbx_strand_id
1 'polypeptide(L)'
;MRIIRNVVLAVTGAAVTLGLATGLAHAASSHGHRENTARMYGDPAAAAPYWRMQSYDDCALMASADVIAQLTHRELTEQEVIALAQRLPSQSRRGSMYTSGYGTDPTDLPLLLSRYGVDAGYVDNVGMEALERYLASGNKVIVGINAELIWGIPVVNRDQAGNPAADHAVVVTGVDTAAGKVHLNDSGNAQGRDETVPIDVFVRSWATGGDQMVVAWTAS
;
A
#
# COMPACT_ATOMS: atom_id res chain seq x y z
N MET A 1 28.25 55.77 63.40
CA MET A 1 29.12 54.94 64.26
C MET A 1 29.85 53.98 63.34
N ARG A 2 31.00 54.37 62.79
CA ARG A 2 32.37 54.15 63.28
C ARG A 2 32.97 52.82 62.76
N ILE A 3 34.05 52.99 61.97
CA ILE A 3 35.23 52.11 61.77
C ILE A 3 34.95 50.84 60.91
N ILE A 4 35.75 50.31 59.97
CA ILE A 4 37.22 50.27 59.77
C ILE A 4 37.56 50.06 58.26
N ARG A 5 38.62 50.74 57.77
CA ARG A 5 39.37 50.50 56.51
C ARG A 5 40.32 49.32 56.69
N ASN A 6 40.59 48.52 55.64
CA ASN A 6 41.91 47.96 55.25
C ASN A 6 41.72 47.22 53.89
N VAL A 7 42.41 47.56 52.78
CA VAL A 7 43.84 47.31 52.44
C VAL A 7 44.09 45.79 52.35
N VAL A 8 44.64 45.14 51.32
CA VAL A 8 45.22 45.43 49.99
C VAL A 8 45.58 44.04 49.39
N LEU A 9 45.87 44.01 48.09
CA LEU A 9 46.75 43.08 47.34
C LEU A 9 46.15 41.88 46.61
N ALA A 10 46.49 41.89 45.32
CA ALA A 10 46.29 40.88 44.30
C ALA A 10 47.17 39.64 44.51
N VAL A 11 46.71 38.51 43.97
CA VAL A 11 47.58 37.49 43.37
C VAL A 11 46.88 36.94 42.12
N THR A 12 47.48 37.22 40.97
CA THR A 12 47.26 36.50 39.71
C THR A 12 47.92 35.13 39.80
N GLY A 13 47.16 34.07 39.54
CA GLY A 13 47.68 32.72 39.38
C GLY A 13 46.95 32.04 38.22
N ALA A 14 47.58 32.03 37.04
CA ALA A 14 47.16 31.22 35.92
C ALA A 14 47.61 29.77 36.16
N ALA A 15 46.68 28.82 36.10
CA ALA A 15 46.97 27.41 35.99
C ALA A 15 46.18 26.85 34.80
N VAL A 16 46.90 26.60 33.70
CA VAL A 16 46.42 25.79 32.57
C VAL A 16 46.59 24.33 32.96
N THR A 17 45.49 23.59 33.02
CA THR A 17 45.51 22.13 33.04
C THR A 17 44.63 21.63 31.90
N LEU A 18 45.26 21.13 30.84
CA LEU A 18 44.65 20.22 29.88
C LEU A 18 44.47 18.85 30.57
N GLY A 19 43.27 18.27 30.48
CA GLY A 19 42.97 16.96 31.06
C GLY A 19 41.61 16.41 30.61
N LEU A 20 41.64 15.82 29.41
CA LEU A 20 40.76 14.84 28.77
C LEU A 20 39.51 14.29 29.51
N ALA A 21 38.39 14.40 28.78
CA ALA A 21 37.32 13.41 28.57
C ALA A 21 36.55 12.84 29.77
N THR A 22 35.24 13.08 29.76
CA THR A 22 34.21 12.03 29.67
C THR A 22 32.86 12.68 29.44
N GLY A 23 32.18 12.28 28.37
CA GLY A 23 30.86 12.77 28.02
C GLY A 23 29.83 12.34 29.06
N LEU A 24 29.02 13.31 29.48
CA LEU A 24 27.68 13.03 30.00
C LEU A 24 26.72 13.56 28.95
N ALA A 25 26.41 12.68 27.99
CA ALA A 25 25.24 12.85 27.16
C ALA A 25 24.03 12.98 28.11
N HIS A 26 23.34 14.11 28.05
CA HIS A 26 22.00 14.20 28.61
C HIS A 26 21.17 13.15 27.88
N ALA A 27 20.87 12.06 28.56
CA ALA A 27 19.83 11.14 28.16
C ALA A 27 18.51 11.92 28.28
N ALA A 28 18.17 12.66 27.23
CA ALA A 28 16.78 12.98 26.95
C ALA A 28 16.11 11.62 26.86
N SER A 29 15.31 11.30 27.88
CA SER A 29 14.39 10.20 27.81
C SER A 29 13.45 10.54 26.65
N SER A 30 13.78 10.08 25.45
CA SER A 30 12.76 9.81 24.44
C SER A 30 11.94 8.67 25.01
N HIS A 31 11.01 9.04 25.91
CA HIS A 31 9.74 8.38 25.94
C HIS A 31 9.24 8.50 24.50
N GLY A 32 9.52 7.46 23.72
CA GLY A 32 8.95 7.24 22.41
C GLY A 32 7.46 7.10 22.64
N HIS A 33 6.79 8.23 22.81
CA HIS A 33 5.53 8.43 22.17
C HIS A 33 5.83 8.12 20.71
N ARG A 34 5.54 6.88 20.29
CA ARG A 34 5.18 6.66 18.89
C ARG A 34 4.11 7.70 18.67
N GLU A 35 4.51 8.76 17.98
CA GLU A 35 3.59 9.71 17.43
C GLU A 35 2.66 8.85 16.58
N ASN A 36 1.47 8.58 17.12
CA ASN A 36 0.37 8.00 16.40
C ASN A 36 -0.13 9.10 15.46
N THR A 37 0.78 9.60 14.61
CA THR A 37 0.49 10.59 13.60
C THR A 37 -0.39 9.88 12.62
N ALA A 38 -1.64 10.33 12.58
CA ALA A 38 -2.49 10.22 11.41
C ALA A 38 -1.64 10.19 10.14
N ARG A 39 -1.51 9.01 9.53
CA ARG A 39 -0.68 8.82 8.34
C ARG A 39 -1.56 8.24 7.26
N MET A 40 -1.72 9.04 6.20
CA MET A 40 -2.13 8.55 4.89
C MET A 40 -0.90 7.91 4.24
N TYR A 41 -1.03 6.63 3.89
CA TYR A 41 -0.09 5.93 3.03
C TYR A 41 -0.65 5.84 1.63
N GLY A 42 0.12 6.18 0.60
CA GLY A 42 -0.39 6.29 -0.77
C GLY A 42 -0.98 7.67 -1.07
N ASP A 43 -1.62 7.80 -2.23
CA ASP A 43 -2.27 9.03 -2.69
C ASP A 43 -3.59 8.70 -3.41
N PRO A 44 -4.68 8.50 -2.65
CA PRO A 44 -5.97 8.15 -3.23
C PRO A 44 -6.49 9.19 -4.22
N ALA A 45 -6.26 10.47 -3.95
CA ALA A 45 -6.71 11.56 -4.80
C ALA A 45 -6.01 11.55 -6.18
N ALA A 46 -4.73 11.20 -6.24
CA ALA A 46 -4.02 11.04 -7.50
C ALA A 46 -4.41 9.77 -8.27
N ALA A 47 -4.81 8.70 -7.57
CA ALA A 47 -5.21 7.43 -8.18
C ALA A 47 -6.68 7.44 -8.68
N ALA A 48 -7.58 8.13 -7.98
CA ALA A 48 -9.02 8.16 -8.28
C ALA A 48 -9.39 8.46 -9.75
N PRO A 49 -8.70 9.37 -10.47
CA PRO A 49 -9.02 9.66 -11.87
C PRO A 49 -8.84 8.48 -12.82
N TYR A 50 -8.04 7.47 -12.45
CA TYR A 50 -7.74 6.30 -13.31
C TYR A 50 -8.75 5.17 -13.17
N TRP A 51 -9.61 5.20 -12.16
CA TRP A 51 -10.68 4.22 -11.98
C TRP A 51 -11.61 4.16 -13.20
N ARG A 52 -11.90 2.95 -13.67
CA ARG A 52 -12.90 2.67 -14.70
C ARG A 52 -13.73 1.45 -14.26
N MET A 53 -15.05 1.52 -14.44
CA MET A 53 -15.95 0.40 -14.17
C MET A 53 -15.68 -0.73 -15.15
N GLN A 54 -15.70 -1.98 -14.65
CA GLN A 54 -15.62 -3.16 -15.49
C GLN A 54 -16.99 -3.54 -16.07
N SER A 55 -16.96 -4.21 -17.21
CA SER A 55 -18.12 -4.75 -17.93
C SER A 55 -18.12 -6.28 -17.99
N TYR A 56 -16.98 -6.93 -17.71
CA TYR A 56 -16.80 -8.39 -17.78
C TYR A 56 -16.27 -8.97 -16.46
N ASP A 57 -15.91 -10.25 -16.45
CA ASP A 57 -15.27 -10.94 -15.32
C ASP A 57 -13.75 -10.66 -15.25
N ASP A 58 -13.35 -9.40 -15.33
CA ASP A 58 -11.99 -8.96 -15.61
C ASP A 58 -11.44 -7.92 -14.62
N CYS A 59 -11.91 -7.95 -13.36
CA CYS A 59 -11.48 -7.04 -12.29
C CYS A 59 -9.95 -6.91 -12.17
N ALA A 60 -9.22 -8.02 -12.27
CA ALA A 60 -7.76 -8.03 -12.22
C ALA A 60 -7.11 -7.29 -13.41
N LEU A 61 -7.75 -7.34 -14.58
CA LEU A 61 -7.30 -6.59 -15.77
C LEU A 61 -7.60 -5.11 -15.64
N MET A 62 -8.76 -4.75 -15.09
CA MET A 62 -9.14 -3.35 -14.85
C MET A 62 -8.29 -2.71 -13.76
N ALA A 63 -8.00 -3.44 -12.69
CA ALA A 63 -7.01 -3.03 -11.68
C ALA A 63 -5.61 -2.85 -12.29
N SER A 64 -5.22 -3.72 -13.23
CA SER A 64 -3.94 -3.58 -13.95
C SER A 64 -3.93 -2.35 -14.86
N ALA A 65 -5.02 -2.07 -15.58
CA ALA A 65 -5.15 -0.89 -16.43
C ALA A 65 -5.06 0.41 -15.62
N ASP A 66 -5.69 0.44 -14.44
CA ASP A 66 -5.60 1.55 -13.48
C ASP A 66 -4.13 1.77 -13.05
N VAL A 67 -3.46 0.72 -12.57
CA VAL A 67 -2.04 0.81 -12.15
C VAL A 67 -1.10 1.24 -13.29
N ILE A 68 -1.33 0.73 -14.51
CA ILE A 68 -0.57 1.16 -15.70
C ILE A 68 -0.78 2.66 -15.93
N ALA A 69 -2.02 3.14 -15.88
CA ALA A 69 -2.32 4.55 -16.09
C ALA A 69 -1.71 5.45 -15.00
N GLN A 70 -1.69 5.00 -13.74
CA GLN A 70 -1.03 5.71 -12.64
C GLN A 70 0.49 5.85 -12.84
N LEU A 71 1.15 4.81 -13.35
CA LEU A 71 2.62 4.77 -13.45
C LEU A 71 3.16 5.31 -14.78
N THR A 72 2.35 5.26 -15.84
CA THR A 72 2.79 5.59 -17.21
C THR A 72 2.02 6.74 -17.83
N HIS A 73 0.95 7.21 -17.17
CA HIS A 73 -0.02 8.17 -17.71
C HIS A 73 -0.69 7.72 -19.02
N ARG A 74 -0.60 6.43 -19.35
CA ARG A 74 -1.29 5.81 -20.48
C ARG A 74 -2.53 5.09 -19.98
N GLU A 75 -3.69 5.65 -20.29
CA GLU A 75 -4.96 4.97 -20.05
C GLU A 75 -5.19 3.89 -21.11
N LEU A 76 -5.61 2.70 -20.64
CA LEU A 76 -6.05 1.60 -21.49
C LEU A 76 -7.56 1.51 -21.45
N THR A 77 -8.16 1.17 -22.58
CA THR A 77 -9.54 0.68 -22.61
C THR A 77 -9.61 -0.74 -22.07
N GLU A 78 -10.76 -1.13 -21.52
CA GLU A 78 -11.05 -2.50 -21.08
C GLU A 78 -10.75 -3.52 -22.20
N GLN A 79 -11.17 -3.21 -23.43
CA GLN A 79 -10.94 -4.09 -24.58
C GLN A 79 -9.45 -4.27 -24.93
N GLU A 80 -8.61 -3.24 -24.74
CA GLU A 80 -7.17 -3.34 -24.99
C GLU A 80 -6.48 -4.27 -24.00
N VAL A 81 -6.79 -4.14 -22.70
CA VAL A 81 -6.18 -4.99 -21.66
C VAL A 81 -6.69 -6.44 -21.78
N ILE A 82 -7.98 -6.65 -22.08
CA ILE A 82 -8.55 -7.97 -22.40
C ILE A 82 -7.81 -8.60 -23.58
N ALA A 83 -7.67 -7.86 -24.69
CA ALA A 83 -7.08 -8.40 -25.91
C ALA A 83 -5.62 -8.81 -25.69
N LEU A 84 -4.87 -8.07 -24.86
CA LEU A 84 -3.52 -8.48 -24.48
C LEU A 84 -3.54 -9.75 -23.63
N ALA A 85 -4.35 -9.80 -22.57
CA ALA A 85 -4.42 -10.94 -21.66
C ALA A 85 -4.85 -12.24 -22.38
N GLN A 86 -5.71 -12.15 -23.39
CA GLN A 86 -6.09 -13.30 -24.23
C GLN A 86 -4.94 -13.85 -25.09
N ARG A 87 -3.93 -13.04 -25.41
CA ARG A 87 -2.76 -13.45 -26.20
C ARG A 87 -1.59 -13.93 -25.36
N LEU A 88 -1.55 -13.57 -24.07
CA LEU A 88 -0.49 -14.01 -23.18
C LEU A 88 -0.83 -15.38 -22.58
N PRO A 89 0.11 -16.34 -22.56
CA PRO A 89 -0.11 -17.58 -21.84
C PRO A 89 -0.15 -17.32 -20.34
N SER A 90 -1.08 -17.98 -19.65
CA SER A 90 -1.06 -18.00 -18.19
C SER A 90 0.17 -18.77 -17.69
N GLN A 91 0.76 -18.29 -16.60
CA GLN A 91 1.83 -18.92 -15.84
C GLN A 91 1.28 -19.95 -14.84
N SER A 92 0.04 -19.80 -14.39
CA SER A 92 -0.56 -20.68 -13.36
C SER A 92 -1.42 -21.81 -13.94
N ARG A 93 -1.93 -21.66 -15.16
CA ARG A 93 -2.79 -22.67 -15.81
C ARG A 93 -2.49 -22.84 -17.29
N ARG A 94 -2.99 -23.93 -17.88
CA ARG A 94 -2.94 -24.12 -19.34
C ARG A 94 -3.88 -23.13 -20.03
N GLY A 95 -3.39 -22.50 -21.10
CA GLY A 95 -4.18 -21.57 -21.92
C GLY A 95 -3.79 -20.12 -21.72
N SER A 96 -4.68 -19.21 -22.07
CA SER A 96 -4.46 -17.77 -21.96
C SER A 96 -4.63 -17.28 -20.53
N MET A 97 -3.98 -16.15 -20.21
CA MET A 97 -4.11 -15.44 -18.94
C MET A 97 -5.56 -15.03 -18.64
N TYR A 98 -6.31 -14.65 -19.68
CA TYR A 98 -7.73 -14.34 -19.56
C TYR A 98 -8.57 -15.16 -20.55
N THR A 99 -9.69 -15.67 -20.06
CA THR A 99 -10.80 -16.23 -20.83
C THR A 99 -12.06 -15.96 -20.03
N SER A 100 -13.14 -15.55 -20.68
CA SER A 100 -14.37 -15.20 -19.97
C SER A 100 -14.92 -16.39 -19.16
N GLY A 101 -15.42 -16.10 -17.97
CA GLY A 101 -15.84 -17.04 -16.93
C GLY A 101 -14.73 -17.53 -16.01
N TYR A 102 -13.48 -17.13 -16.24
CA TYR A 102 -12.30 -17.66 -15.54
C TYR A 102 -11.40 -16.59 -14.94
N GLY A 103 -11.66 -15.30 -15.19
CA GLY A 103 -10.83 -14.19 -14.75
C GLY A 103 -9.34 -14.33 -15.09
N THR A 104 -8.51 -13.68 -14.29
CA THR A 104 -7.05 -13.72 -14.38
C THR A 104 -6.45 -14.00 -13.01
N ASP A 105 -5.49 -14.92 -12.99
CA ASP A 105 -4.74 -15.26 -11.78
C ASP A 105 -3.83 -14.10 -11.36
N PRO A 106 -3.79 -13.69 -10.08
CA PRO A 106 -2.91 -12.62 -9.63
C PRO A 106 -1.42 -12.85 -9.94
N THR A 107 -0.96 -14.10 -10.00
CA THR A 107 0.43 -14.45 -10.34
C THR A 107 0.78 -14.17 -11.80
N ASP A 108 -0.22 -13.98 -12.65
CA ASP A 108 -0.04 -13.63 -14.06
C ASP A 108 0.15 -12.12 -14.29
N LEU A 109 -0.32 -11.29 -13.36
CA LEU A 109 -0.35 -9.83 -13.54
C LEU A 109 1.05 -9.21 -13.74
N PRO A 110 2.13 -9.67 -13.08
CA PRO A 110 3.47 -9.15 -13.37
C PRO A 110 3.87 -9.27 -14.85
N LEU A 111 3.54 -10.39 -15.51
CA LEU A 111 3.81 -10.57 -16.94
C LEU A 111 2.99 -9.59 -17.78
N LEU A 112 1.73 -9.36 -17.44
CA LEU A 112 0.88 -8.38 -18.14
C LEU A 112 1.41 -6.96 -17.99
N LEU A 113 1.72 -6.54 -16.76
CA LEU A 113 2.21 -5.20 -16.42
C LEU A 113 3.54 -4.89 -17.14
N SER A 114 4.44 -5.88 -17.22
CA SER A 114 5.72 -5.73 -17.92
C SER A 114 5.59 -5.35 -19.40
N ARG A 115 4.45 -5.67 -20.05
CA ARG A 115 4.20 -5.30 -21.45
C ARG A 115 3.99 -3.80 -21.65
N TYR A 116 3.80 -3.07 -20.56
CA TYR A 116 3.63 -1.62 -20.55
C TYR A 116 4.78 -0.89 -19.83
N GLY A 117 5.91 -1.56 -19.59
CA GLY A 117 7.06 -0.95 -18.91
C GLY A 117 6.85 -0.73 -17.41
N VAL A 118 5.93 -1.48 -16.81
CA VAL A 118 5.69 -1.51 -15.37
C VAL A 118 6.31 -2.79 -14.81
N ASP A 119 7.28 -2.63 -13.92
CA ASP A 119 7.82 -3.76 -13.16
C ASP A 119 6.86 -4.10 -12.02
N ALA A 120 6.72 -5.39 -11.73
CA ALA A 120 5.84 -5.85 -10.68
C ALA A 120 6.26 -7.20 -10.09
N GLY A 121 5.79 -7.46 -8.87
CA GLY A 121 5.97 -8.74 -8.18
C GLY A 121 4.72 -9.15 -7.42
N TYR A 122 4.43 -10.45 -7.43
CA TYR A 122 3.41 -11.08 -6.59
C TYR A 122 4.03 -11.47 -5.25
N VAL A 123 3.33 -11.15 -4.16
CA VAL A 123 3.68 -11.57 -2.79
C VAL A 123 2.40 -11.96 -2.04
N ASP A 124 2.51 -12.91 -1.12
CA ASP A 124 1.41 -13.38 -0.28
C ASP A 124 1.84 -13.59 1.17
N ASN A 125 0.87 -13.95 2.03
CA ASN A 125 1.07 -14.12 3.46
C ASN A 125 1.73 -12.88 4.11
N VAL A 126 1.37 -11.70 3.59
CA VAL A 126 1.82 -10.41 4.11
C VAL A 126 0.75 -9.82 5.05
N GLY A 127 0.94 -8.58 5.49
CA GLY A 127 -0.06 -7.90 6.31
C GLY A 127 -0.03 -6.39 6.10
N MET A 128 -0.87 -5.68 6.85
CA MET A 128 -1.04 -4.23 6.73
C MET A 128 0.27 -3.45 6.78
N GLU A 129 1.23 -3.85 7.62
CA GLU A 129 2.54 -3.17 7.69
C GLU A 129 3.31 -3.24 6.36
N ALA A 130 3.23 -4.37 5.64
CA ALA A 130 3.87 -4.49 4.33
C ALA A 130 3.15 -3.62 3.28
N LEU A 131 1.82 -3.67 3.26
CA LEU A 131 0.98 -2.85 2.39
C LEU A 131 1.29 -1.35 2.59
N GLU A 132 1.30 -0.88 3.83
CA GLU A 132 1.63 0.49 4.20
C GLU A 132 3.03 0.89 3.73
N ARG A 133 4.04 0.02 3.87
CA ARG A 133 5.40 0.29 3.38
C ARG A 133 5.49 0.41 1.86
N TYR A 134 4.77 -0.43 1.11
CA TYR A 134 4.77 -0.35 -0.35
C TYR A 134 4.10 0.94 -0.82
N LEU A 135 2.95 1.29 -0.24
CA LEU A 135 2.25 2.55 -0.52
C LEU A 135 3.08 3.78 -0.12
N ALA A 136 3.75 3.75 1.04
CA ALA A 136 4.66 4.81 1.49
C ALA A 136 5.81 5.06 0.51
N SER A 137 6.25 4.01 -0.18
CA SER A 137 7.34 4.06 -1.15
C SER A 137 6.88 4.46 -2.55
N GLY A 138 5.60 4.81 -2.73
CA GLY A 138 5.03 5.22 -4.01
C GLY A 138 4.65 4.07 -4.95
N ASN A 139 4.82 2.81 -4.52
CA ASN A 139 4.40 1.65 -5.31
C ASN A 139 2.88 1.58 -5.40
N LYS A 140 2.39 0.94 -6.46
CA LYS A 140 0.96 0.67 -6.66
C LYS A 140 0.65 -0.77 -6.29
N VAL A 141 -0.52 -1.01 -5.71
CA VAL A 141 -0.85 -2.31 -5.12
C VAL A 141 -2.21 -2.78 -5.61
N ILE A 142 -2.25 -3.97 -6.19
CA ILE A 142 -3.47 -4.71 -6.50
C ILE A 142 -3.60 -5.83 -5.47
N VAL A 143 -4.77 -6.02 -4.88
CA VAL A 143 -5.03 -7.09 -3.92
C VAL A 143 -6.17 -7.98 -4.38
N GLY A 144 -6.11 -9.26 -4.02
CA GLY A 144 -7.23 -10.19 -4.17
C GLY A 144 -8.03 -10.27 -2.88
N ILE A 145 -9.34 -10.02 -2.96
CA ILE A 145 -10.27 -9.91 -1.83
C ILE A 145 -11.54 -10.70 -2.12
N ASN A 146 -12.40 -10.88 -1.11
CA ASN A 146 -13.80 -11.24 -1.31
C ASN A 146 -14.67 -9.97 -1.45
N ALA A 147 -15.29 -9.78 -2.61
CA ALA A 147 -16.04 -8.56 -2.90
C ALA A 147 -17.26 -8.38 -1.98
N GLU A 148 -17.94 -9.48 -1.69
CA GLU A 148 -19.20 -9.49 -0.93
C GLU A 148 -19.00 -8.95 0.50
N LEU A 149 -17.84 -9.26 1.10
CA LEU A 149 -17.45 -8.73 2.39
C LEU A 149 -17.26 -7.20 2.39
N ILE A 150 -16.62 -6.63 1.37
CA ILE A 150 -16.41 -5.18 1.30
C ILE A 150 -17.67 -4.42 0.88
N TRP A 151 -18.51 -5.04 0.03
CA TRP A 151 -19.81 -4.49 -0.38
C TRP A 151 -20.89 -4.64 0.69
N GLY A 152 -20.61 -5.37 1.78
CA GLY A 152 -21.55 -5.57 2.88
C GLY A 152 -22.78 -6.39 2.50
N ILE A 153 -22.63 -7.31 1.55
CA ILE A 153 -23.70 -8.19 1.06
C ILE A 153 -23.46 -9.65 1.51
N PRO A 154 -24.48 -10.53 1.47
CA PRO A 154 -24.31 -11.92 1.86
C PRO A 154 -23.23 -12.64 1.03
N VAL A 155 -22.31 -13.33 1.71
CA VAL A 155 -21.24 -14.12 1.08
C VAL A 155 -21.80 -15.42 0.48
N VAL A 156 -21.77 -15.52 -0.84
CA VAL A 156 -22.07 -16.73 -1.62
C VAL A 156 -20.80 -17.40 -2.15
N ASN A 157 -19.73 -16.65 -2.42
CA ASN A 157 -18.47 -17.21 -2.92
C ASN A 157 -17.63 -17.78 -1.76
N ARG A 158 -17.49 -19.11 -1.77
CA ARG A 158 -16.89 -19.88 -0.67
C ARG A 158 -15.92 -20.94 -1.18
N ASP A 159 -14.93 -21.24 -0.35
CA ASP A 159 -14.02 -22.36 -0.54
C ASP A 159 -14.72 -23.71 -0.26
N GLN A 160 -13.99 -24.82 -0.46
CA GLN A 160 -14.52 -26.17 -0.23
C GLN A 160 -14.86 -26.46 1.24
N ALA A 161 -14.30 -25.71 2.18
CA ALA A 161 -14.58 -25.79 3.61
C ALA A 161 -15.76 -24.88 4.03
N GLY A 162 -16.32 -24.11 3.10
CA GLY A 162 -17.42 -23.19 3.35
C GLY A 162 -17.01 -21.82 3.88
N ASN A 163 -15.71 -21.49 3.91
CA ASN A 163 -15.23 -20.15 4.28
C ASN A 163 -15.39 -19.19 3.10
N PRO A 164 -15.57 -17.88 3.33
CA PRO A 164 -15.48 -16.89 2.25
C PRO A 164 -14.19 -17.04 1.45
N ALA A 165 -14.25 -16.96 0.13
CA ALA A 165 -13.10 -17.07 -0.76
C ALA A 165 -12.88 -15.77 -1.53
N ALA A 166 -11.61 -15.42 -1.81
CA ALA A 166 -11.32 -14.28 -2.67
C ALA A 166 -11.78 -14.55 -4.11
N ASP A 167 -12.45 -13.56 -4.69
CA ASP A 167 -13.10 -13.63 -6.01
C ASP A 167 -12.92 -12.35 -6.83
N HIS A 168 -12.29 -11.32 -6.25
CA HIS A 168 -12.25 -9.99 -6.81
C HIS A 168 -10.91 -9.30 -6.59
N ALA A 169 -10.53 -8.44 -7.53
CA ALA A 169 -9.28 -7.70 -7.50
C ALA A 169 -9.55 -6.20 -7.51
N VAL A 170 -8.91 -5.47 -6.60
CA VAL A 170 -9.05 -4.02 -6.44
C VAL A 170 -7.67 -3.36 -6.32
N VAL A 171 -7.58 -2.08 -6.64
CA VAL A 171 -6.36 -1.29 -6.39
C VAL A 171 -6.48 -0.66 -5.01
N VAL A 172 -5.53 -0.92 -4.12
CA VAL A 172 -5.39 -0.17 -2.87
C VAL A 172 -4.68 1.14 -3.18
N THR A 173 -5.39 2.25 -3.06
CA THR A 173 -4.88 3.59 -3.40
C THR A 173 -4.36 4.32 -2.17
N GLY A 174 -4.83 3.94 -0.98
CA GLY A 174 -4.21 4.38 0.26
C GLY A 174 -4.75 3.73 1.54
N VAL A 175 -4.05 3.98 2.64
CA VAL A 175 -4.44 3.57 4.00
C VAL A 175 -4.42 4.80 4.90
N ASP A 176 -5.59 5.20 5.39
CA ASP A 176 -5.77 6.26 6.38
C ASP A 176 -5.89 5.64 7.78
N THR A 177 -4.76 5.61 8.48
CA THR A 177 -4.68 5.07 9.84
C THR A 177 -5.40 5.92 10.89
N ALA A 178 -5.64 7.21 10.63
CA ALA A 178 -6.39 8.06 11.53
C ALA A 178 -7.90 7.88 11.39
N ALA A 179 -8.39 7.77 10.15
CA ALA A 179 -9.80 7.51 9.90
C ALA A 179 -10.16 6.03 10.06
N GLY A 180 -9.16 5.13 10.11
CA GLY A 180 -9.36 3.69 10.15
C GLY A 180 -9.93 3.15 8.83
N LYS A 181 -9.47 3.71 7.71
CA LYS A 181 -10.00 3.44 6.36
C LYS A 181 -8.91 2.98 5.40
N VAL A 182 -9.29 2.09 4.48
CA VAL A 182 -8.56 1.78 3.26
C VAL A 182 -9.30 2.41 2.09
N HIS A 183 -8.57 3.09 1.23
CA HIS A 183 -9.06 3.70 0.00
C HIS A 183 -8.81 2.75 -1.17
N LEU A 184 -9.83 2.54 -1.99
CA LEU A 184 -9.80 1.59 -3.10
C LEU A 184 -10.25 2.26 -4.40
N ASN A 185 -9.68 1.81 -5.51
CA ASN A 185 -10.33 1.85 -6.80
C ASN A 185 -10.86 0.44 -7.10
N ASP A 186 -12.18 0.27 -7.04
CA ASP A 186 -12.91 -0.98 -7.26
C ASP A 186 -13.70 -0.93 -8.57
N SER A 187 -13.22 -1.59 -9.62
CA SER A 187 -13.89 -1.63 -10.92
C SER A 187 -15.24 -2.36 -10.90
N GLY A 188 -15.49 -3.22 -9.91
CA GLY A 188 -16.73 -3.99 -9.76
C GLY A 188 -17.88 -3.20 -9.15
N ASN A 189 -17.61 -2.01 -8.60
CA ASN A 189 -18.60 -1.14 -7.97
C ASN A 189 -18.77 0.17 -8.77
N ALA A 190 -19.99 0.55 -9.14
CA ALA A 190 -20.26 1.82 -9.82
C ALA A 190 -19.92 3.07 -8.97
N GLN A 191 -19.75 2.91 -7.65
CA GLN A 191 -19.25 3.92 -6.73
C GLN A 191 -17.81 3.64 -6.27
N GLY A 192 -17.09 2.72 -6.94
CA GLY A 192 -15.78 2.23 -6.53
C GLY A 192 -14.60 3.17 -6.78
N ARG A 193 -14.84 4.38 -7.29
CA ARG A 193 -13.78 5.40 -7.42
C ARG A 193 -13.47 6.01 -6.05
N ASP A 194 -12.25 5.78 -5.56
CA ASP A 194 -11.83 6.22 -4.22
C ASP A 194 -12.85 5.84 -3.12
N GLU A 195 -13.41 4.64 -3.22
CA GLU A 195 -14.29 4.14 -2.18
C GLU A 195 -13.49 3.85 -0.91
N THR A 196 -14.14 3.94 0.25
CA THR A 196 -13.47 3.71 1.53
C THR A 196 -14.10 2.56 2.30
N VAL A 197 -13.25 1.64 2.75
CA VAL A 197 -13.65 0.46 3.53
C VAL A 197 -12.99 0.54 4.92
N PRO A 198 -13.69 0.21 6.01
CA PRO A 198 -13.04 0.07 7.33
C PRO A 198 -11.86 -0.91 7.26
N ILE A 199 -10.73 -0.58 7.91
CA ILE A 199 -9.53 -1.44 7.89
C ILE A 199 -9.83 -2.88 8.33
N ASP A 200 -10.69 -3.07 9.34
CA ASP A 200 -11.05 -4.40 9.83
C ASP A 200 -11.86 -5.22 8.81
N VAL A 201 -12.72 -4.56 8.02
CA VAL A 201 -13.47 -5.19 6.92
C VAL A 201 -12.51 -5.54 5.78
N PHE A 202 -11.63 -4.61 5.40
CA PHE A 202 -10.62 -4.84 4.37
C PHE A 202 -9.73 -6.04 4.72
N VAL A 203 -9.15 -6.05 5.94
CA VAL A 203 -8.26 -7.14 6.38
C VAL A 203 -8.97 -8.49 6.39
N ARG A 204 -10.22 -8.55 6.88
CA ARG A 204 -11.00 -9.80 6.83
C ARG A 204 -11.25 -10.30 5.41
N SER A 205 -11.53 -9.37 4.49
CA SER A 205 -11.76 -9.71 3.08
C SER A 205 -10.47 -10.10 2.35
N TRP A 206 -9.37 -9.41 2.61
CA TRP A 206 -8.07 -9.70 2.03
C TRP A 206 -7.48 -11.04 2.49
N ALA A 207 -7.70 -11.39 3.76
CA ALA A 207 -7.29 -12.67 4.32
C ALA A 207 -7.92 -13.89 3.62
N THR A 208 -9.08 -13.73 2.96
CA THR A 208 -9.69 -14.82 2.18
C THR A 208 -8.88 -15.19 0.94
N GLY A 209 -7.97 -14.33 0.51
CA GLY A 209 -7.01 -14.54 -0.57
C GLY A 209 -5.59 -14.83 -0.07
N GLY A 210 -5.40 -15.10 1.23
CA GLY A 210 -4.07 -15.34 1.81
C GLY A 210 -3.21 -14.09 1.92
N ASP A 211 -3.84 -12.92 2.11
CA ASP A 211 -3.16 -11.63 2.18
C ASP A 211 -2.25 -11.38 0.96
N GLN A 212 -2.71 -11.79 -0.23
CA GLN A 212 -1.96 -11.67 -1.47
C GLN A 212 -2.03 -10.27 -2.09
N MET A 213 -0.93 -9.81 -2.68
CA MET A 213 -0.90 -8.57 -3.44
C MET A 213 0.11 -8.62 -4.59
N VAL A 214 -0.21 -7.87 -5.64
CA VAL A 214 0.74 -7.53 -6.71
C VAL A 214 1.19 -6.11 -6.48
N VAL A 215 2.49 -5.94 -6.29
CA VAL A 215 3.14 -4.64 -6.11
C VAL A 215 3.77 -4.23 -7.43
N ALA A 216 3.52 -2.99 -7.86
CA ALA A 216 3.98 -2.46 -9.14
C ALA A 216 4.72 -1.12 -8.98
N TRP A 217 5.73 -0.90 -9.81
CA TRP A 217 6.57 0.30 -9.83
C TRP A 217 7.06 0.61 -11.26
N THR A 218 7.56 1.82 -11.47
CA THR A 218 8.14 2.20 -12.76
C THR A 218 9.44 1.44 -13.00
N ALA A 219 9.60 0.87 -14.20
CA ALA A 219 10.85 0.21 -14.58
C ALA A 219 12.05 1.17 -14.49
N SER A 220 13.18 0.68 -13.99
CA SER A 220 14.44 1.45 -13.84
C SER A 220 15.21 1.60 -15.13
#